data_AF-A0A955JAZ4-F1
#
_entry.id   AF-A0A955JAZ4-F1
#
_cell.length_a   1.000
_cell.length_b   1.000
_cell.length_c   1.000
_cell.angle_alpha   90.00
_cell.angle_beta   90.00
_cell.angle_gamma   90.00
#
_symmetry.space_group_name_H-M   'P 1'
#
loop_
_entity.id
_entity.type
_entity.pdbx_description
1 polymer ?
#
loop_
_entity_poly.entity_id
_entity_poly.type
_entity_poly.pdbx_seq_one_letter_code
_entity_poly.pdbx_strand_id
1 'polypeptide(L)'
;MNGEMKRPDNTDWRKPGPKMLLQAAEDFGLDLLQIYMVGDTQADIQAAINAHCKGGVLVQTATEENVVSHDAAYNAPTLLDTAKYIVANS
;
A
#
# COMPACT_ATOMS: atom_id res chain seq x y z
N MET A 1 9.69 31.08 -18.75
CA MET A 1 9.76 29.78 -18.03
C MET A 1 8.75 29.85 -16.91
N ASN A 2 7.59 29.22 -17.11
CA ASN A 2 6.53 29.21 -16.09
C ASN A 2 6.94 28.17 -15.04
N GLY A 3 7.44 28.65 -13.90
CA GLY A 3 7.86 27.82 -12.78
C GLY A 3 6.66 27.25 -12.06
N GLU A 4 6.08 26.19 -12.62
CA GLU A 4 5.22 25.31 -11.83
C GLU A 4 6.11 24.60 -10.81
N MET A 5 6.00 24.99 -9.55
CA MET A 5 6.56 24.25 -8.42
C MET A 5 5.92 22.85 -8.42
N LYS A 6 6.62 21.85 -8.96
CA LYS A 6 6.28 20.44 -8.71
C LYS A 6 6.34 20.23 -7.21
N ARG A 7 5.20 19.93 -6.59
CA ARG A 7 5.13 19.54 -5.19
C ARG A 7 6.15 18.40 -4.95
N PRO A 8 6.92 18.41 -3.85
CA PRO A 8 7.94 17.39 -3.57
C PRO A 8 7.36 15.98 -3.32
N ASP A 9 6.04 15.84 -3.32
CA ASP A 9 5.29 14.59 -3.16
C ASP A 9 5.20 13.75 -4.44
N ASN A 10 5.50 14.30 -5.61
CA ASN A 10 5.45 13.58 -6.89
C ASN A 10 6.76 12.83 -7.18
N THR A 11 7.21 12.01 -6.24
CA THR A 11 8.40 11.18 -6.39
C THR A 11 8.01 9.71 -6.36
N ASP A 12 8.65 8.89 -7.19
CA ASP A 12 8.46 7.43 -7.19
C ASP A 12 8.77 6.76 -5.83
N TRP A 13 9.40 7.49 -4.90
CA TRP A 13 9.79 7.07 -3.56
C TRP A 13 8.69 7.22 -2.52
N ARG A 14 7.74 8.15 -2.74
CA ARG A 14 6.60 8.32 -1.86
C ARG A 14 5.38 7.67 -2.49
N LYS A 15 4.62 6.93 -1.68
CA LYS A 15 3.28 6.42 -2.04
C LYS A 15 2.49 7.53 -2.78
N PRO A 16 1.90 7.23 -3.95
CA PRO A 16 1.65 5.90 -4.51
C PRO A 16 2.83 5.28 -5.28
N GLY A 17 4.01 5.92 -5.30
CA GLY A 17 5.22 5.41 -5.94
C GLY A 17 5.71 4.08 -5.30
N PRO A 18 6.22 3.14 -6.10
CA PRO A 18 6.57 1.79 -5.64
C PRO A 18 8.00 1.67 -5.10
N LYS A 19 8.87 2.66 -5.28
CA LYS A 19 10.32 2.47 -5.09
C LYS A 19 10.71 2.04 -3.68
N MET A 20 9.98 2.47 -2.65
CA MET A 20 10.23 2.00 -1.29
C MET A 20 10.05 0.48 -1.16
N LEU A 21 9.04 -0.10 -1.80
CA LEU A 21 8.78 -1.54 -1.78
C LEU A 21 9.76 -2.31 -2.66
N LEU A 22 10.05 -1.79 -3.85
CA LEU A 22 11.06 -2.37 -4.75
C LEU A 22 12.44 -2.42 -4.09
N GLN A 23 12.84 -1.34 -3.40
CA GLN A 23 14.10 -1.32 -2.66
C GLN A 23 14.09 -2.35 -1.52
N ALA A 24 12.98 -2.48 -0.78
CA ALA A 24 12.88 -3.50 0.27
C ALA A 24 12.99 -4.93 -0.30
N ALA A 25 12.46 -5.18 -1.51
CA ALA A 25 12.62 -6.47 -2.18
C ALA A 25 14.09 -6.78 -2.49
N GLU A 26 14.85 -5.79 -2.96
CA GLU A 26 16.29 -5.92 -3.21
C GLU A 26 17.09 -6.11 -1.91
N ASP A 27 16.87 -5.24 -0.92
CA ASP A 27 17.64 -5.20 0.32
C ASP A 27 17.47 -6.46 1.17
N PHE A 28 16.28 -7.06 1.13
CA PHE A 28 15.91 -8.20 1.98
C PHE A 28 15.65 -9.50 1.20
N GLY A 29 15.82 -9.50 -0.13
CA GLY A 29 15.60 -10.67 -0.98
C GLY A 29 14.14 -11.16 -0.96
N LEU A 30 13.18 -10.24 -0.94
CA LEU A 30 11.77 -10.56 -0.81
C LEU A 30 11.10 -10.76 -2.18
N ASP A 31 10.19 -11.72 -2.28
CA ASP A 31 9.27 -11.83 -3.42
C ASP A 31 8.02 -10.98 -3.16
N LEU A 32 7.91 -9.84 -3.86
CA LEU A 32 6.77 -8.93 -3.71
C LEU A 32 5.44 -9.61 -4.07
N LEU A 33 5.43 -10.59 -4.97
CA LEU A 33 4.21 -11.35 -5.32
C LEU A 33 3.66 -12.16 -4.14
N GLN A 34 4.43 -12.32 -3.07
CA GLN A 34 4.02 -12.97 -1.81
C GLN A 34 3.79 -11.97 -0.67
N ILE A 35 4.00 -10.67 -0.91
CA ILE A 35 3.90 -9.63 0.12
C ILE A 35 2.55 -8.93 0.06
N TYR A 36 1.96 -8.72 1.23
CA TYR A 36 0.87 -7.76 1.41
C TYR A 36 1.41 -6.44 1.92
N MET A 37 0.93 -5.34 1.36
CA MET A 37 1.08 -4.01 1.95
C MET A 37 -0.17 -3.69 2.77
N VAL A 38 0.01 -3.21 4.00
CA VAL A 38 -1.08 -2.85 4.91
C VAL A 38 -0.98 -1.36 5.21
N GLY A 39 -2.07 -0.61 4.99
CA GLY A 39 -2.10 0.82 5.26
C GLY A 39 -3.52 1.38 5.30
N ASP A 40 -3.66 2.64 5.67
CA ASP A 40 -4.94 3.31 5.94
C ASP A 40 -5.38 4.27 4.82
N THR A 41 -4.55 4.43 3.77
CA THR A 41 -4.83 5.38 2.68
C THR A 41 -4.88 4.71 1.32
N GLN A 42 -5.56 5.34 0.35
CA GLN A 42 -5.55 4.88 -1.04
C GLN A 42 -4.14 4.86 -1.65
N ALA A 43 -3.25 5.75 -1.19
CA ALA A 43 -1.87 5.77 -1.65
C ALA A 43 -1.09 4.51 -1.25
N ASP A 44 -1.44 3.87 -0.12
CA ASP A 44 -0.90 2.55 0.27
C ASP A 44 -1.30 1.48 -0.73
N ILE A 45 -2.60 1.42 -1.05
CA ILE A 45 -3.14 0.42 -1.97
C ILE A 45 -2.51 0.57 -3.36
N GLN A 46 -2.43 1.80 -3.85
CA GLN A 46 -1.82 2.05 -5.14
C GLN A 46 -0.31 1.77 -5.17
N ALA A 47 0.42 2.01 -4.07
CA ALA A 47 1.83 1.63 -3.98
C ALA A 47 2.02 0.11 -4.05
N ALA A 48 1.16 -0.67 -3.38
CA ALA A 48 1.16 -2.12 -3.46
C ALA A 48 0.92 -2.61 -4.89
N ILE A 49 -0.06 -2.04 -5.58
CA ILE A 49 -0.39 -2.37 -6.98
C ILE A 49 0.77 -2.02 -7.91
N ASN A 50 1.34 -0.81 -7.77
CA ASN A 50 2.45 -0.34 -8.59
C ASN A 50 3.73 -1.15 -8.37
N ALA A 51 3.91 -1.75 -7.18
CA ALA A 51 5.02 -2.63 -6.86
C ALA A 51 4.75 -4.10 -7.20
N HIS A 52 3.56 -4.42 -7.75
CA HIS A 52 3.11 -5.78 -7.99
C HIS A 52 3.14 -6.68 -6.74
N CYS A 53 2.77 -6.11 -5.60
CA CYS A 53 2.57 -6.89 -4.38
C CYS A 53 1.43 -7.91 -4.55
N LYS A 54 1.39 -8.95 -3.71
CA LYS A 54 0.26 -9.90 -3.61
C LYS A 54 -1.08 -9.18 -3.41
N GLY A 55 -1.07 -8.08 -2.65
CA GLY A 55 -2.21 -7.18 -2.51
C GLY A 55 -1.98 -6.04 -1.54
N GLY A 56 -2.82 -5.01 -1.63
CA GLY A 56 -2.94 -3.96 -0.62
C GLY A 56 -4.14 -4.22 0.30
N VAL A 57 -3.97 -4.13 1.61
CA VAL A 57 -5.06 -4.20 2.60
C VAL A 57 -5.27 -2.80 3.19
N LEU A 58 -6.50 -2.29 3.06
CA LEU A 58 -6.88 -0.99 3.61
C LEU A 58 -7.44 -1.16 5.02
N VAL A 59 -6.79 -0.58 6.03
CA VAL A 59 -7.20 -0.66 7.43
C VAL A 59 -7.98 0.58 7.83
N GLN A 60 -9.19 0.39 8.37
CA GLN A 60 -10.16 1.46 8.63
C GLN A 60 -10.03 2.06 10.04
N THR A 61 -8.86 1.96 10.68
CA THR A 61 -8.67 2.39 12.09
C THR A 61 -8.13 3.81 12.25
N ALA A 62 -7.72 4.48 11.15
CA ALA A 62 -7.02 5.77 11.22
C ALA A 62 -7.96 6.97 11.40
N THR A 63 -9.19 6.88 10.89
CA THR A 63 -10.20 7.93 10.98
C THR A 63 -11.56 7.34 11.34
N GLU A 64 -12.49 8.19 11.79
CA GLU A 64 -13.89 7.78 12.01
C GLU A 64 -14.66 7.58 10.69
N GLU A 65 -14.04 7.92 9.55
CA GLU A 65 -14.62 7.75 8.23
C GLU A 65 -14.46 6.30 7.77
N ASN A 66 -15.52 5.73 7.21
CA ASN A 66 -15.46 4.43 6.55
C ASN A 66 -14.76 4.58 5.19
N VAL A 67 -13.43 4.61 5.20
CA VAL A 67 -12.63 4.61 3.98
C VAL A 67 -12.69 3.22 3.35
N VAL A 68 -13.11 3.15 2.09
CA VAL A 68 -13.14 1.92 1.31
C VAL A 68 -12.34 2.09 0.03
N SER A 69 -11.63 1.06 -0.37
CA SER A 69 -10.94 0.96 -1.65
C SER A 69 -11.47 -0.23 -2.42
N HIS A 70 -11.87 0.00 -3.67
CA HIS A 70 -12.24 -1.10 -4.59
C HIS A 70 -11.01 -1.87 -5.09
N ASP A 71 -9.84 -1.24 -5.04
CA ASP A 71 -8.58 -1.83 -5.49
C ASP A 71 -7.85 -2.59 -4.37
N ALA A 72 -8.31 -2.46 -3.12
CA ALA A 72 -7.76 -3.22 -2.01
C ALA A 72 -8.15 -4.70 -2.11
N ALA A 73 -7.20 -5.57 -1.83
CA ALA A 73 -7.44 -7.01 -1.69
C ALA A 73 -8.40 -7.30 -0.52
N TYR A 74 -8.37 -6.45 0.51
CA TYR A 74 -9.31 -6.48 1.63
C TYR A 74 -9.45 -5.10 2.28
N ASN A 75 -10.68 -4.71 2.60
CA ASN A 75 -10.97 -3.55 3.45
C ASN A 75 -11.17 -4.08 4.88
N ALA A 76 -10.16 -3.92 5.72
CA ALA A 76 -10.09 -4.48 7.05
C ALA A 76 -10.60 -3.48 8.09
N PRO A 77 -11.63 -3.83 8.89
CA PRO A 77 -12.07 -2.98 9.99
C PRO A 77 -10.98 -2.75 11.04
N THR A 78 -10.13 -3.75 11.27
CA THR A 78 -9.03 -3.68 12.25
C THR A 78 -7.76 -4.35 11.73
N LEU A 79 -6.63 -4.08 12.41
CA LEU A 79 -5.39 -4.81 12.20
C LEU A 79 -5.53 -6.32 12.51
N LEU A 80 -6.38 -6.69 13.47
CA LEU A 80 -6.64 -8.10 13.77
C LEU A 80 -7.33 -8.79 12.59
N ASP A 81 -8.29 -8.13 11.95
CA ASP A 81 -8.96 -8.65 10.76
C ASP A 81 -8.01 -8.75 9.57
N THR A 82 -7.06 -7.81 9.45
CA THR A 82 -5.96 -7.91 8.48
C THR A 82 -5.14 -9.17 8.68
N ALA A 83 -4.71 -9.45 9.92
CA ALA A 83 -3.92 -10.65 10.22
C ALA A 83 -4.71 -11.94 9.91
N LYS A 84 -5.98 -12.00 10.29
CA LYS A 84 -6.87 -13.14 9.97
C LYS A 84 -7.00 -13.35 8.46
N TYR A 85 -7.20 -12.27 7.71
CA TYR A 85 -7.28 -12.32 6.25
C TYR A 85 -5.99 -12.85 5.63
N ILE A 86 -4.83 -12.32 6.05
CA ILE A 86 -3.53 -12.75 5.52
C ILE A 86 -3.30 -14.24 5.81
N VAL A 87 -3.53 -14.70 7.04
CA VAL A 87 -3.37 -16.13 7.41
C VAL A 87 -4.31 -17.04 6.63
N ALA A 88 -5.54 -16.59 6.32
CA ALA A 88 -6.49 -17.37 5.54
C ALA A 88 -6.17 -17.44 4.04
N ASN A 89 -5.30 -16.55 3.52
CA ASN A 89 -4.98 -16.41 2.10
C ASN A 89 -3.46 -16.48 1.80
N SER A 90 -2.65 -16.87 2.79
CA SER A 90 -1.20 -17.06 2.68
C SER A 90 -0.85 -18.38 2.05
#